data_AF-A0A2J8URG7-F1
#
_entry.id   AF-A0A2J8URG7-F1
#
_cell.length_a   1.000
_cell.length_b   1.000
_cell.length_c   1.000
_cell.angle_alpha   90.00
_cell.angle_beta   90.00
_cell.angle_gamma   90.00
#
_symmetry.space_group_name_H-M   'P 1'
#
loop_
_entity.id
_entity.type
_entity.pdbx_description
1 polymer ?
#
loop_
_entity_poly.entity_id
_entity_poly.type
_entity_poly.pdbx_seq_one_letter_code
_entity_poly.pdbx_strand_id
1 'polypeptide(L)' 'YGVYVYPNSFFRYEGEWKAGRKHGHGKLLFQDGSYYEGAFVDGEIMGEGRRHWAWSGEL' A
#
# COMPACT_ATOMS: atom_id res chain seq x y z
N TYR A 1 12.10 4.16 -6.42
CA TYR A 1 10.62 4.14 -6.40
C TYR A 1 10.13 3.07 -7.36
N GLY A 2 9.11 2.29 -7.02
CA GLY A 2 8.64 1.15 -7.83
C GLY A 2 7.24 0.67 -7.48
N VAL A 3 6.62 -0.05 -8.42
CA VAL A 3 5.27 -0.61 -8.29
C VAL A 3 5.36 -2.12 -8.23
N TYR A 4 4.64 -2.73 -7.28
CA TYR A 4 4.46 -4.17 -7.19
C TYR A 4 2.97 -4.50 -7.18
N VAL A 5 2.56 -5.27 -8.18
CA VAL A 5 1.20 -5.82 -8.29
C VAL A 5 1.28 -7.28 -7.89
N TYR A 6 0.59 -7.65 -6.83
CA TYR A 6 0.57 -9.04 -6.39
C TYR A 6 -0.12 -9.91 -7.46
N PRO A 7 0.31 -11.17 -7.69
CA PRO A 7 -0.22 -12.01 -8.77
C PRO A 7 -1.75 -12.24 -8.72
N ASN A 8 -2.33 -12.16 -7.53
CA ASN A 8 -3.76 -12.30 -7.30
C ASN A 8 -4.53 -10.97 -7.43
N SER A 9 -3.84 -9.87 -7.74
CA SER A 9 -4.39 -8.51 -7.80
C SER A 9 -5.09 -8.04 -6.52
N PHE A 10 -4.92 -8.75 -5.38
CA PHE A 10 -5.54 -8.37 -4.11
C PHE A 10 -4.92 -7.10 -3.53
N PHE A 11 -3.64 -6.86 -3.83
CA PHE A 11 -2.91 -5.72 -3.36
C PHE A 11 -2.04 -5.11 -4.47
N ARG A 12 -1.89 -3.80 -4.43
CA ARG A 12 -0.90 -3.06 -5.22
C ARG A 12 -0.12 -2.16 -4.30
N TYR A 13 1.19 -2.31 -4.30
CA TYR A 13 2.10 -1.39 -3.60
C TYR A 13 2.76 -0.46 -4.60
N GLU A 14 2.84 0.81 -4.24
CA GLU A 14 3.59 1.82 -4.97
C GLU A 14 4.39 2.63 -3.95
N GLY A 15 5.71 2.69 -4.10
CA GLY A 15 6.53 3.42 -3.15
C GLY A 15 8.01 3.13 -3.26
N GLU A 16 8.70 3.43 -2.17
CA GLU A 16 10.13 3.20 -2.02
C GLU A 16 10.44 1.73 -1.67
N TRP A 17 11.67 1.33 -1.99
CA TRP A 17 12.15 -0.05 -1.84
C TRP A 17 13.59 -0.06 -1.32
N LYS A 18 13.90 -1.02 -0.46
CA LYS A 18 15.25 -1.28 0.04
C LYS A 18 15.48 -2.78 0.12
N ALA A 19 16.55 -3.26 -0.52
CA ALA A 19 16.90 -4.69 -0.55
C ALA A 19 15.73 -5.61 -0.98
N GLY A 20 14.95 -5.19 -1.98
CA GLY A 20 13.81 -5.96 -2.48
C GLY A 20 12.56 -5.94 -1.59
N ARG A 21 12.56 -5.16 -0.49
CA ARG A 21 11.42 -5.01 0.42
C ARG A 21 10.86 -3.59 0.36
N LYS A 22 9.56 -3.44 0.63
CA LYS A 22 8.88 -2.14 0.80
C LYS A 22 9.57 -1.39 1.95
N HIS A 23 10.02 -0.17 1.71
CA HIS A 23 10.75 0.60 2.71
C HIS A 23 10.67 2.09 2.38
N GLY A 24 10.54 2.98 3.37
CA GLY A 24 10.34 4.41 3.13
C GLY A 24 8.85 4.75 3.01
N HIS A 25 8.50 5.77 2.23
CA HIS A 25 7.09 6.11 2.01
C HIS A 25 6.48 5.30 0.86
N GLY A 26 5.21 4.91 1.04
CA GLY A 26 4.47 4.21 0.02
C GLY A 26 2.96 4.20 0.23
N LYS A 27 2.27 3.66 -0.77
CA LYS A 27 0.83 3.46 -0.83
C LYS A 27 0.54 1.99 -1.09
N LEU A 28 -0.28 1.37 -0.23
CA LEU A 28 -0.78 0.01 -0.36
C LEU A 28 -2.28 0.07 -0.65
N LEU A 29 -2.66 -0.23 -1.88
CA LEU A 29 -4.05 -0.36 -2.33
C LEU A 29 -4.54 -1.78 -2.09
N PHE A 30 -5.75 -1.90 -1.56
CA PHE A 30 -6.47 -3.15 -1.30
C PHE A 30 -7.52 -3.38 -2.40
N GLN A 31 -7.95 -4.64 -2.57
CA GLN A 31 -8.93 -5.02 -3.60
C GLN A 31 -10.27 -4.29 -3.47
N ASP A 32 -10.69 -3.99 -2.24
CA ASP A 32 -11.93 -3.24 -1.98
C ASP A 32 -11.83 -1.77 -2.42
N GLY A 33 -10.66 -1.31 -2.87
CA GLY A 33 -10.38 0.08 -3.25
C GLY A 33 -9.89 0.94 -2.08
N SER A 34 -9.88 0.40 -0.86
CA SER A 34 -9.29 1.08 0.29
C SER A 34 -7.77 1.15 0.09
N TYR A 35 -7.13 2.10 0.75
CA TYR A 35 -5.67 2.17 0.72
C TYR A 35 -5.09 2.66 2.03
N TYR A 36 -3.86 2.22 2.28
CA TYR A 36 -2.98 2.77 3.29
C TYR A 36 -1.90 3.62 2.62
N GLU A 37 -1.63 4.80 3.17
CA GLU A 37 -0.51 5.64 2.77
C GLU A 37 0.29 6.04 4.01
N GLY A 38 1.59 5.75 3.99
CA GLY A 38 2.44 5.98 5.16
C GLY A 38 3.82 5.33 5.03
N ALA A 39 4.47 5.13 6.16
CA ALA A 39 5.83 4.59 6.19
C ALA A 39 5.84 3.06 6.20
N PHE A 40 6.90 2.50 5.59
CA PHE A 40 7.18 1.07 5.50
C PHE A 40 8.61 0.79 5.98
N VAL A 41 8.81 -0.29 6.71
CA VAL A 41 10.13 -0.80 7.08
C VAL A 41 10.14 -2.30 6.89
N ASP A 42 11.06 -2.78 6.05
CA ASP A 42 11.28 -4.21 5.79
C ASP A 42 10.04 -4.98 5.35
N GLY A 43 9.15 -4.32 4.60
CA GLY A 43 7.93 -4.91 4.08
C GLY A 43 6.69 -4.59 4.92
N GLU A 44 6.88 -4.20 6.17
CA GLU A 44 5.80 -3.95 7.13
C GLU A 44 5.38 -2.48 7.12
N ILE A 45 4.10 -2.25 7.38
CA ILE A 45 3.58 -0.91 7.66
C ILE A 45 4.12 -0.50 9.03
N MET A 46 4.76 0.67 9.10
CA MET A 46 5.31 1.20 10.34
C MET A 46 4.91 2.66 10.56
N GLY A 47 4.69 3.01 11.83
CA GLY A 47 4.35 4.37 12.25
C GLY A 47 2.90 4.78 11.97
N GLU A 48 2.67 6.09 11.98
CA GLU A 48 1.37 6.69 11.63
C GLU A 48 1.21 6.75 10.11
N GLY A 49 0.04 6.37 9.64
CA GLY A 49 -0.35 6.53 8.25
C GLY A 49 -1.85 6.67 8.13
N ARG A 50 -2.32 7.06 6.95
CA ARG A 50 -3.74 7.30 6.70
C ARG A 50 -4.32 6.09 6.00
N ARG A 51 -5.29 5.45 6.65
CA ARG A 51 -6.17 4.49 5.98
C ARG A 51 -7.35 5.26 5.41
N HIS A 52 -7.54 5.13 4.11
CA HIS A 52 -8.72 5.59 3.41
C HIS A 52 -9.59 4.39 3.11
N TRP A 53 -10.82 4.42 3.60
CA TRP A 53 -11.82 3.42 3.28
C TRP A 53 -12.32 3.65 1.86
N ALA A 54 -12.54 2.57 1.10
CA ALA A 54 -13.22 2.69 -0.17
C ALA A 54 -14.61 3.29 0.09
N TRP A 55 -14.97 4.32 -0.66
CA TRP A 55 -16.33 4.83 -0.63
C TRP A 55 -17.26 3.76 -1.19
N SER A 56 -18.01 3.08 -0.33
CA SER A 56 -19.14 2.22 -0.71
C SER A 56 -20.34 3.10 -1.02
N GLY A 57 -20.26 3.87 -2.10
CA GLY A 57 -21.41 4.58 -2.65
C GLY A 57 -22.17 3.66 -3.57
N GLU A 58 -22.94 2.73 -3.01
CA GLU A 58 -24.12 2.24 -3.73
C GLU A 58 -25.09 3.42 -3.87
N LEU A 59 -25.30 3.86 -5.12
CA LEU A 59 -26.50 4.58 -5.54
C LEU A 59 -27.50 3.56 -6.09
#